data_AF-A0A640QID6-F1
#
_entry.id   AF-A0A640QID6-F1
#
_cell.length_a   1.000
_cell.length_b   1.000
_cell.length_c   1.000
_cell.angle_alpha   90.00
_cell.angle_beta   90.00
_cell.angle_gamma   90.00
#
_symmetry.space_group_name_H-M   'P 1'
#
loop_
_entity.id
_entity.type
_entity.pdbx_description
1 polymer ?
#
loop_
_entity_poly.entity_id
_entity_poly.type
_entity_poly.pdbx_seq_one_letter_code
_entity_poly.pdbx_strand_id
1 'polypeptide(L)'
;MTGRSILTFLLVFLLIGCSKQAGKTESQIRFSEAQKAQSALINKANTILDTKISGVFLEDLNHISYASEIALHAKQVYIDSKIDLQSESLTALNNRIGNYVSNAGLEAVKLLNLSVDTTVTFKKNIADMPLQPLSSNSSATSDGMVKFLAKQYSVDITTCCLSHLQDIAIFLGQVDELEHYALRKMIANVEVRLSELLRHPENAREYRDEINAVGEQYRSHDAEVALRR
;
A
#
# COMPACT_ATOMS: atom_id res chain seq x y z
N MET A 1 20.72 -59.57 57.57
CA MET A 1 21.47 -58.72 56.60
C MET A 1 20.50 -57.67 56.06
N THR A 2 20.25 -56.62 56.85
CA THR A 2 19.07 -55.75 56.72
C THR A 2 19.47 -54.32 57.06
N GLY A 3 20.09 -53.62 56.12
CA GLY A 3 20.53 -52.24 56.38
C GLY A 3 21.23 -51.51 55.24
N ARG A 4 21.59 -52.19 54.14
CA ARG A 4 22.32 -51.56 53.02
C ARG A 4 21.45 -51.09 51.84
N SER A 5 20.18 -51.53 51.73
CA SER A 5 19.29 -51.15 50.61
C SER A 5 18.40 -49.92 50.85
N ILE A 6 18.25 -49.47 52.11
CA ILE A 6 17.40 -48.31 52.42
C ILE A 6 18.18 -47.00 52.23
N LEU A 7 19.51 -47.02 52.41
CA LEU A 7 20.36 -45.83 52.28
C LEU A 7 20.51 -45.35 50.83
N THR A 8 20.47 -46.25 49.84
CA THR A 8 20.58 -45.89 48.42
C THR A 8 19.29 -45.30 47.85
N PHE A 9 18.12 -45.68 48.37
CA PHE A 9 16.83 -45.11 47.94
C PHE A 9 16.63 -43.67 48.46
N LEU A 10 17.14 -43.36 49.66
CA LEU A 10 17.07 -42.01 50.23
C LEU A 10 17.99 -41.00 49.53
N LEU A 11 19.10 -41.45 48.95
CA LEU A 11 20.05 -40.56 48.25
C LEU A 11 19.50 -40.07 46.90
N VAL A 12 18.64 -40.85 46.23
CA VAL A 12 18.03 -40.47 44.94
C VAL A 12 16.91 -39.45 45.14
N PHE A 13 16.15 -39.53 46.22
CA PHE A 13 15.10 -38.54 46.55
C PHE A 13 15.67 -37.17 46.97
N LEU A 14 16.90 -37.12 47.50
CA LEU A 14 17.59 -35.88 47.83
C LEU A 14 18.09 -35.09 46.61
N LEU A 15 18.26 -35.75 45.45
CA LEU A 15 18.67 -35.09 44.19
C LEU A 15 17.49 -34.53 43.38
N ILE A 16 16.26 -34.96 43.67
CA ILE A 16 15.05 -34.48 42.98
C ILE A 16 14.46 -33.24 43.71
N GLY A 17 14.87 -32.99 44.96
CA GLY A 17 14.31 -31.95 45.83
C GLY A 17 14.83 -30.53 45.63
N CYS A 18 15.65 -30.23 44.62
CA CYS A 18 16.21 -28.88 44.46
C CYS A 18 16.43 -28.45 43.01
N SER A 19 15.44 -28.59 42.14
CA SER A 19 15.35 -27.71 40.98
C SER A 19 14.27 -26.66 41.24
N LYS A 20 14.64 -25.57 41.94
CA LYS A 20 13.87 -24.34 41.81
C LYS A 20 13.89 -23.98 40.33
N GLN A 21 12.76 -24.16 39.65
CA GLN A 21 12.60 -23.73 38.28
C GLN A 21 12.91 -22.23 38.28
N ALA A 22 14.06 -21.85 37.70
CA ALA A 22 14.48 -20.47 37.67
C ALA A 22 13.35 -19.67 37.03
N GLY A 23 12.77 -18.72 37.78
CA GLY A 23 11.74 -17.83 37.25
C GLY A 23 12.26 -17.14 36.00
N LYS A 24 11.38 -16.88 35.03
CA LYS A 24 11.77 -16.17 33.81
C LYS A 24 12.44 -14.85 34.19
N THR A 25 13.58 -14.58 33.57
CA THR A 25 14.23 -13.27 33.67
C THR A 25 13.33 -12.20 33.03
N GLU A 26 13.51 -10.94 33.43
CA GLU A 26 12.73 -9.83 32.88
C GLU A 26 12.88 -9.72 31.35
N SER A 27 14.06 -10.02 30.81
CA SER A 27 14.29 -10.08 29.36
C SER A 27 13.50 -11.19 28.67
N GLN A 28 13.39 -12.38 29.29
CA GLN A 28 12.57 -13.49 28.78
C GLN A 28 11.07 -13.17 28.84
N ILE A 29 10.61 -12.42 29.85
CA ILE A 29 9.23 -11.96 29.95
C ILE A 29 8.93 -10.96 28.82
N ARG A 30 9.75 -9.91 28.69
CA ARG A 30 9.62 -8.88 27.64
C ARG A 30 9.61 -9.50 26.24
N PHE A 31 10.54 -10.42 25.97
CA PHE A 31 10.59 -11.12 24.68
C PHE A 31 9.33 -11.95 24.42
N SER A 32 8.88 -12.73 25.42
CA SER A 32 7.68 -13.57 25.29
C SER A 32 6.41 -12.75 25.07
N GLU A 33 6.28 -11.58 25.71
CA GLU A 33 5.15 -10.67 25.55
C GLU A 33 5.16 -10.01 24.18
N ALA A 34 6.31 -9.48 23.76
CA ALA A 34 6.49 -8.89 22.44
C ALA A 34 6.23 -9.91 21.32
N GLN A 35 6.71 -11.16 21.46
CA GLN A 35 6.47 -12.23 20.50
C GLN A 35 4.97 -12.54 20.38
N LYS A 36 4.25 -12.61 21.49
CA LYS A 36 2.80 -12.84 21.49
C LYS A 36 2.04 -11.68 20.82
N ALA A 37 2.40 -10.44 21.15
CA ALA A 37 1.77 -9.25 20.58
C ALA A 37 2.02 -9.15 19.07
N GLN A 38 3.27 -9.35 18.62
CA GLN A 38 3.62 -9.37 17.21
C GLN A 38 2.87 -10.48 16.46
N SER A 39 2.83 -11.70 17.03
CA SER A 39 2.14 -12.83 16.40
C SER A 39 0.64 -12.58 16.23
N ALA A 40 0.01 -11.91 17.19
CA ALA A 40 -1.41 -11.55 17.08
C ALA A 40 -1.67 -10.59 15.91
N LEU A 41 -0.79 -9.60 15.71
CA LEU A 41 -0.88 -8.66 14.60
C LEU A 41 -0.63 -9.36 13.25
N ILE A 42 0.40 -10.19 13.16
CA ILE A 42 0.72 -10.97 11.95
C ILE A 42 -0.47 -11.86 11.56
N ASN A 43 -1.07 -12.57 12.51
CA ASN A 43 -2.23 -13.43 12.26
C ASN A 43 -3.45 -12.62 11.79
N LYS A 44 -3.66 -11.42 12.37
CA LYS A 44 -4.73 -10.52 11.94
C LYS A 44 -4.52 -10.06 10.49
N ALA A 45 -3.31 -9.63 10.13
CA ALA A 45 -3.00 -9.19 8.77
C ALA A 45 -3.18 -10.33 7.75
N ASN A 46 -2.65 -11.53 8.05
CA ASN A 46 -2.84 -12.70 7.19
C ASN A 46 -4.31 -13.06 7.03
N THR A 47 -5.11 -13.02 8.11
CA THR A 47 -6.55 -13.31 8.03
C THR A 47 -7.27 -12.35 7.09
N ILE A 48 -6.91 -11.06 7.08
CA ILE A 48 -7.47 -10.08 6.13
C ILE A 48 -7.09 -10.48 4.71
N LEU A 49 -5.80 -10.75 4.46
CA LEU A 49 -5.31 -11.14 3.14
C LEU A 49 -5.88 -12.48 2.64
N ASP A 50 -6.26 -13.38 3.54
CA ASP A 50 -6.83 -14.69 3.21
C ASP A 50 -8.35 -14.63 2.93
N THR A 51 -9.07 -13.70 3.58
CA THR A 51 -10.55 -13.73 3.60
C THR A 51 -11.22 -12.57 2.89
N LYS A 52 -10.48 -11.49 2.60
CA LYS A 52 -11.05 -10.25 2.04
C LYS A 52 -10.60 -9.93 0.62
N ILE A 53 -9.64 -10.68 0.08
CA ILE A 53 -9.10 -10.46 -1.26
C ILE A 53 -9.97 -11.23 -2.27
N SER A 54 -10.56 -10.50 -3.20
CA SER A 54 -11.44 -10.99 -4.27
C SER A 54 -10.66 -11.36 -5.55
N GLY A 55 -9.45 -10.83 -5.70
CA GLY A 55 -8.61 -10.96 -6.90
C GLY A 55 -8.66 -9.72 -7.79
N VAL A 56 -9.51 -8.73 -7.50
CA VAL A 56 -9.57 -7.45 -8.22
C VAL A 56 -8.78 -6.40 -7.44
N PHE A 57 -7.58 -6.08 -7.92
CA PHE A 57 -6.61 -5.27 -7.17
C PHE A 57 -7.17 -3.95 -6.61
N LEU A 58 -7.87 -3.15 -7.42
CA LEU A 58 -8.41 -1.86 -6.97
C LEU A 58 -9.52 -2.01 -5.92
N GLU A 59 -10.31 -3.08 -5.98
CA GLU A 59 -11.34 -3.38 -4.97
C GLU A 59 -10.69 -3.90 -3.67
N ASP A 60 -9.61 -4.66 -3.82
CA ASP A 60 -8.87 -5.27 -2.72
C ASP A 60 -7.90 -4.30 -2.03
N LEU A 61 -7.55 -3.18 -2.67
CA LEU A 61 -6.48 -2.27 -2.25
C LEU A 61 -6.67 -1.77 -0.82
N ASN A 62 -7.89 -1.41 -0.42
CA ASN A 62 -8.17 -0.97 0.95
C ASN A 62 -7.87 -2.07 1.98
N HIS A 63 -8.17 -3.33 1.67
CA HIS A 63 -7.86 -4.45 2.54
C HIS A 63 -6.36 -4.76 2.56
N ILE A 64 -5.68 -4.63 1.42
CA ILE A 64 -4.22 -4.80 1.30
C ILE A 64 -3.49 -3.72 2.10
N SER A 65 -3.86 -2.44 1.93
CA SER A 65 -3.31 -1.30 2.68
C SER A 65 -3.52 -1.47 4.18
N TYR A 66 -4.73 -1.89 4.60
CA TYR A 66 -4.99 -2.12 6.01
C TYR A 66 -4.15 -3.28 6.59
N ALA A 67 -3.95 -4.36 5.83
CA ALA A 67 -3.03 -5.43 6.23
C ALA A 67 -1.57 -4.95 6.31
N SER A 68 -1.15 -4.07 5.39
CA SER A 68 0.18 -3.43 5.38
C SER A 68 0.41 -2.57 6.62
N GLU A 69 -0.56 -1.75 7.00
CA GLU A 69 -0.53 -0.96 8.24
C GLU A 69 -0.38 -1.87 9.49
N ILE A 70 -1.12 -2.97 9.56
CA ILE A 70 -1.00 -3.94 10.66
C ILE A 70 0.41 -4.57 10.68
N ALA A 71 1.01 -4.84 9.52
CA ALA A 71 2.37 -5.36 9.42
C ALA A 71 3.40 -4.34 9.94
N LEU A 72 3.22 -3.04 9.66
CA LEU A 72 4.04 -1.96 10.23
C LEU A 72 3.93 -1.93 11.75
N HIS A 73 2.73 -2.06 12.32
CA HIS A 73 2.55 -2.18 13.76
C HIS A 73 3.21 -3.43 14.33
N ALA A 74 3.16 -4.57 13.63
CA ALA A 74 3.82 -5.79 14.05
C ALA A 74 5.35 -5.64 14.10
N LYS A 75 5.93 -4.91 13.15
CA LYS A 75 7.35 -4.51 13.16
C LYS A 75 7.66 -3.62 14.36
N GLN A 76 6.81 -2.65 14.65
CA GLN A 76 7.02 -1.68 15.73
C GLN A 76 7.07 -2.33 17.13
N VAL A 77 6.31 -3.42 17.36
CA VAL A 77 6.34 -4.15 18.65
C VAL A 77 7.76 -4.54 19.08
N TYR A 78 8.58 -5.05 18.15
CA TYR A 78 9.96 -5.45 18.46
C TYR A 78 10.88 -4.24 18.65
N ILE A 79 10.69 -3.18 17.85
CA ILE A 79 11.43 -1.93 17.96
C ILE A 79 11.19 -1.29 19.35
N ASP A 80 9.93 -1.15 19.75
CA ASP A 80 9.54 -0.57 21.04
C ASP A 80 10.03 -1.41 22.22
N SER A 81 10.05 -2.73 22.04
CA SER A 81 10.57 -3.67 23.03
C SER A 81 12.10 -3.76 23.05
N LYS A 82 12.80 -3.03 22.18
CA LYS A 82 14.27 -3.06 22.01
C LYS A 82 14.80 -4.47 21.71
N ILE A 83 14.06 -5.22 20.92
CA ILE A 83 14.40 -6.58 20.48
C ILE A 83 15.01 -6.48 19.09
N ASP A 84 16.32 -6.77 19.00
CA ASP A 84 17.06 -6.80 17.73
C ASP A 84 17.03 -8.22 17.14
N LEU A 85 15.84 -8.66 16.74
CA LEU A 85 15.59 -9.95 16.08
C LEU A 85 14.64 -9.74 14.92
N GLN A 86 14.92 -10.41 13.80
CA GLN A 86 14.00 -10.46 12.67
C GLN A 86 13.05 -11.66 12.85
N SER A 87 11.76 -11.41 12.71
CA SER A 87 10.75 -12.45 12.75
C SER A 87 10.56 -13.03 11.35
N GLU A 88 10.75 -14.36 11.21
CA GLU A 88 10.53 -15.06 9.93
C GLU A 88 9.09 -14.90 9.46
N SER A 89 8.12 -14.94 10.38
CA SER A 89 6.70 -14.78 10.04
C SER A 89 6.37 -13.34 9.63
N LEU A 90 7.02 -12.34 10.22
CA LEU A 90 6.90 -10.95 9.76
C LEU A 90 7.52 -10.77 8.38
N THR A 91 8.68 -11.39 8.14
CA THR A 91 9.35 -11.35 6.83
C THR A 91 8.46 -11.99 5.75
N ALA A 92 7.85 -13.14 6.04
CA ALA A 92 6.91 -13.80 5.14
C ALA A 92 5.67 -12.92 4.85
N LEU A 93 5.11 -12.26 5.87
CA LEU A 93 4.00 -11.32 5.70
C LEU A 93 4.40 -10.12 4.83
N ASN A 94 5.55 -9.52 5.09
CA ASN A 94 6.06 -8.39 4.29
C ASN A 94 6.30 -8.79 2.84
N ASN A 95 6.87 -9.97 2.59
CA ASN A 95 7.05 -10.49 1.23
C ASN A 95 5.70 -10.70 0.53
N ARG A 96 4.70 -11.22 1.25
CA ARG A 96 3.35 -11.41 0.72
C ARG A 96 2.70 -10.08 0.34
N ILE A 97 2.86 -9.04 1.17
CA ILE A 97 2.37 -7.68 0.89
C ILE A 97 3.14 -7.07 -0.29
N GLY A 98 4.47 -7.26 -0.31
CA GLY A 98 5.36 -6.80 -1.38
C GLY A 98 4.97 -7.29 -2.77
N ASN A 99 4.37 -8.48 -2.88
CA ASN A 99 3.87 -9.01 -4.16
C ASN A 99 2.78 -8.15 -4.81
N TYR A 100 2.15 -7.21 -4.09
CA TYR A 100 1.17 -6.29 -4.65
C TYR A 100 1.77 -4.96 -5.12
N VAL A 101 3.02 -4.66 -4.78
CA VAL A 101 3.69 -3.39 -5.12
C VAL A 101 3.74 -3.15 -6.62
N SER A 102 4.11 -4.17 -7.38
CA SER A 102 4.20 -4.09 -8.84
C SER A 102 2.85 -3.74 -9.46
N ASN A 103 1.78 -4.47 -9.07
CA ASN A 103 0.41 -4.18 -9.49
C ASN A 103 -0.01 -2.75 -9.14
N ALA A 104 0.33 -2.28 -7.94
CA ALA A 104 0.03 -0.91 -7.51
C ALA A 104 0.73 0.13 -8.40
N GLY A 105 2.02 -0.06 -8.67
CA GLY A 105 2.79 0.83 -9.52
C GLY A 105 2.28 0.87 -10.96
N LEU A 106 1.99 -0.30 -11.54
CA LEU A 106 1.44 -0.41 -12.90
C LEU A 106 0.04 0.20 -13.01
N GLU A 107 -0.84 -0.06 -12.04
CA GLU A 107 -2.19 0.50 -12.06
C GLU A 107 -2.16 2.03 -11.84
N ALA A 108 -1.26 2.54 -10.99
CA ALA A 108 -1.06 3.98 -10.86
C ALA A 108 -0.61 4.63 -12.17
N VAL A 109 0.35 4.04 -12.88
CA VAL A 109 0.81 4.53 -14.19
C VAL A 109 -0.35 4.56 -15.20
N LYS A 110 -1.20 3.54 -15.20
CA LYS A 110 -2.39 3.47 -16.06
C LYS A 110 -3.41 4.55 -15.71
N LEU A 111 -3.71 4.75 -14.43
CA LEU A 111 -4.63 5.78 -13.93
C LEU A 111 -4.11 7.20 -14.17
N LEU A 112 -2.80 7.43 -14.05
CA LEU A 112 -2.16 8.70 -14.39
C LEU A 112 -2.31 9.01 -15.89
N ASN A 113 -2.03 8.03 -16.76
CA ASN A 113 -2.25 8.20 -18.20
C ASN A 113 -3.72 8.44 -18.54
N LEU A 114 -4.65 7.70 -17.92
CA LEU A 114 -6.09 7.91 -18.09
C LEU A 114 -6.52 9.30 -17.64
N SER A 115 -5.91 9.83 -16.58
CA SER A 115 -6.14 11.19 -16.11
C SER A 115 -5.75 12.21 -17.19
N VAL A 116 -4.59 12.02 -17.82
CA VAL A 116 -4.14 12.87 -18.95
C VAL A 116 -5.10 12.77 -20.13
N ASP A 117 -5.53 11.56 -20.51
CA ASP A 117 -6.50 11.34 -21.61
C ASP A 117 -7.83 12.07 -21.34
N THR A 118 -8.32 11.96 -20.11
CA THR A 118 -9.58 12.58 -19.67
C THR A 118 -9.49 14.11 -19.74
N THR A 119 -8.37 14.68 -19.28
CA THR A 119 -8.11 16.13 -19.31
C THR A 119 -7.98 16.66 -20.74
N VAL A 120 -7.23 15.97 -21.61
CA VAL A 120 -7.07 16.35 -23.02
C VAL A 120 -8.41 16.27 -23.77
N THR A 121 -9.18 15.22 -23.52
CA THR A 121 -10.51 15.05 -24.12
C THR A 121 -11.46 16.16 -23.69
N PHE A 122 -11.48 16.51 -22.40
CA PHE A 122 -12.26 17.65 -21.90
C PHE A 122 -11.86 18.96 -22.60
N LYS A 123 -10.56 19.25 -22.72
CA LYS A 123 -10.08 20.47 -23.39
C LYS A 123 -10.53 20.53 -24.86
N LYS A 124 -10.46 19.39 -25.56
CA LYS A 124 -10.94 19.28 -26.94
C LYS A 124 -12.46 19.52 -27.03
N ASN A 125 -13.24 18.92 -26.14
CA ASN A 125 -14.70 19.12 -26.08
C ASN A 125 -15.08 20.58 -25.84
N ILE A 126 -14.31 21.33 -25.05
CA ILE A 126 -14.49 22.78 -24.88
C ILE A 126 -14.18 23.53 -26.19
N ALA A 127 -13.09 23.19 -26.88
CA ALA A 127 -12.68 23.87 -28.11
C ALA A 127 -13.63 23.59 -29.30
N ASP A 128 -14.18 22.38 -29.37
CA ASP A 128 -15.09 21.94 -30.43
C ASP A 128 -16.54 22.42 -30.21
N MET A 129 -16.82 23.17 -29.13
CA MET A 129 -18.15 23.72 -28.91
C MET A 129 -18.50 24.76 -29.98
N PRO A 130 -19.68 24.65 -30.61
CA PRO A 130 -20.10 25.62 -31.61
C PRO A 130 -20.28 27.00 -30.95
N LEU A 131 -19.53 28.00 -31.44
CA LEU A 131 -19.78 29.40 -31.13
C LEU A 131 -21.18 29.73 -31.65
N GLN A 132 -22.15 29.98 -30.76
CA GLN A 132 -23.46 30.48 -31.19
C GLN A 132 -23.27 31.78 -31.97
N PRO A 133 -24.08 32.02 -33.03
CA PRO A 133 -23.99 33.26 -33.79
C PRO A 133 -24.23 34.45 -32.85
N LEU A 134 -23.39 35.49 -32.98
CA LEU A 134 -23.36 36.71 -32.16
C LEU A 134 -24.66 37.56 -32.21
N SER A 135 -25.75 37.03 -32.75
CA SER A 135 -27.02 37.70 -32.98
C SER A 135 -28.20 36.97 -32.32
N SER A 136 -28.12 36.73 -31.01
CA SER A 136 -29.31 36.59 -30.17
C SER A 136 -28.91 36.85 -28.72
N ASN A 137 -29.75 37.57 -27.98
CA ASN A 137 -29.58 37.96 -26.57
C ASN A 137 -29.62 36.75 -25.59
N SER A 138 -28.98 35.63 -25.93
CA SER A 138 -29.00 34.37 -25.19
C SER A 138 -27.60 33.95 -24.75
N SER A 139 -26.93 34.81 -23.98
CA SER A 139 -25.66 34.48 -23.28
C SER A 139 -25.79 33.29 -22.30
N ALA A 140 -27.01 32.81 -22.03
CA ALA A 140 -27.29 31.79 -21.04
C ALA A 140 -26.96 30.33 -21.46
N THR A 141 -26.74 30.03 -22.75
CA THR A 141 -26.61 28.63 -23.20
C THR A 141 -25.17 28.14 -23.36
N SER A 142 -24.20 28.97 -23.76
CA SER A 142 -22.79 28.52 -23.87
C SER A 142 -22.07 28.48 -22.52
N ASP A 143 -22.25 29.49 -21.66
CA ASP A 143 -21.69 29.51 -20.29
C ASP A 143 -22.25 28.37 -19.43
N GLY A 144 -23.54 28.07 -19.58
CA GLY A 144 -24.18 26.91 -18.95
C GLY A 144 -23.57 25.58 -19.40
N MET A 145 -23.26 25.43 -20.68
CA MET A 145 -22.65 24.22 -21.24
C MET A 145 -21.19 24.03 -20.75
N VAL A 146 -20.39 25.09 -20.75
CA VAL A 146 -19.01 25.05 -20.22
C VAL A 146 -19.02 24.67 -18.75
N LYS A 147 -19.90 25.27 -17.93
CA LYS A 147 -20.06 24.91 -16.52
C LYS A 147 -20.49 23.45 -16.33
N PHE A 148 -21.42 22.96 -17.15
CA PHE A 148 -21.85 21.57 -17.12
C PHE A 148 -20.69 20.61 -17.42
N LEU A 149 -19.94 20.84 -18.50
CA LEU A 149 -18.80 20.00 -18.86
C LEU A 149 -17.68 20.06 -17.83
N ALA A 150 -17.41 21.24 -17.25
CA ALA A 150 -16.42 21.37 -16.18
C ALA A 150 -16.82 20.55 -14.93
N LYS A 151 -18.11 20.56 -14.58
CA LYS A 151 -18.63 19.74 -13.49
C LYS A 151 -18.52 18.24 -13.80
N GLN A 152 -18.87 17.83 -15.02
CA GLN A 152 -18.76 16.44 -15.45
C GLN A 152 -17.29 15.97 -15.42
N TYR A 153 -16.38 16.77 -15.98
CA TYR A 153 -14.94 16.51 -15.92
C TYR A 153 -14.44 16.34 -14.48
N SER A 154 -14.84 17.21 -13.56
CA SER A 154 -14.45 17.12 -12.15
C SER A 154 -14.92 15.82 -11.49
N VAL A 155 -16.13 15.34 -11.82
CA VAL A 155 -16.63 14.05 -11.33
C VAL A 155 -15.87 12.89 -11.96
N ASP A 156 -15.68 12.93 -13.28
CA ASP A 156 -15.03 11.87 -14.05
C ASP A 156 -13.58 11.68 -13.59
N ILE A 157 -12.80 12.77 -13.51
CA ILE A 157 -11.38 12.70 -13.12
C ILE A 157 -11.20 12.19 -11.69
N THR A 158 -12.08 12.62 -10.78
CA THR A 158 -12.02 12.21 -9.37
C THR A 158 -12.33 10.72 -9.23
N THR A 159 -13.41 10.28 -9.86
CA THR A 159 -13.94 8.92 -9.71
C THR A 159 -13.13 7.90 -10.49
N CYS A 160 -12.70 8.23 -11.71
CA CYS A 160 -11.91 7.30 -12.51
C CYS A 160 -10.53 7.06 -11.92
N CYS A 161 -9.95 8.08 -11.29
CA CYS A 161 -8.50 8.18 -11.23
C CYS A 161 -7.98 8.75 -9.90
N LEU A 162 -8.36 9.98 -9.52
CA LEU A 162 -7.70 10.64 -8.38
C LEU A 162 -7.88 9.90 -7.05
N SER A 163 -9.08 9.40 -6.76
CA SER A 163 -9.34 8.62 -5.53
C SER A 163 -8.47 7.36 -5.49
N HIS A 164 -8.45 6.58 -6.57
CA HIS A 164 -7.66 5.36 -6.65
C HIS A 164 -6.15 5.63 -6.59
N LEU A 165 -5.68 6.71 -7.21
CA LEU A 165 -4.29 7.12 -7.13
C LEU A 165 -3.88 7.45 -5.68
N GLN A 166 -4.73 8.13 -4.92
CA GLN A 166 -4.46 8.42 -3.50
C GLN A 166 -4.35 7.13 -2.68
N ASP A 167 -5.26 6.18 -2.87
CA ASP A 167 -5.22 4.88 -2.17
C ASP A 167 -3.93 4.11 -2.49
N ILE A 168 -3.51 4.12 -3.77
CA ILE A 168 -2.26 3.49 -4.19
C ILE A 168 -1.05 4.19 -3.55
N ALA A 169 -1.05 5.52 -3.50
CA ALA A 169 0.06 6.27 -2.90
C ALA A 169 0.19 6.03 -1.39
N ILE A 170 -0.92 5.80 -0.68
CA ILE A 170 -0.92 5.39 0.72
C ILE A 170 -0.30 4.00 0.84
N PHE A 171 -0.76 3.03 0.06
CA PHE A 171 -0.24 1.67 0.08
C PHE A 171 1.28 1.63 -0.16
N LEU A 172 1.74 2.26 -1.24
CA LEU A 172 3.16 2.30 -1.59
C LEU A 172 4.00 2.94 -0.48
N GLY A 173 3.47 3.97 0.19
CA GLY A 173 4.15 4.62 1.30
C GLY A 173 4.27 3.75 2.55
N GLN A 174 3.33 2.83 2.76
CA GLN A 174 3.38 1.89 3.89
C GLN A 174 4.38 0.75 3.65
N VAL A 175 4.56 0.31 2.41
CA VAL A 175 5.49 -0.78 2.08
C VAL A 175 6.93 -0.30 2.15
N ASP A 176 7.27 0.73 1.36
CA ASP A 176 8.57 1.39 1.42
C ASP A 176 8.42 2.86 0.98
N GLU A 177 8.56 3.76 1.94
CA GLU A 177 8.39 5.19 1.71
C GLU A 177 9.40 5.76 0.71
N LEU A 178 10.66 5.28 0.75
CA LEU A 178 11.76 5.84 -0.02
C LEU A 178 11.80 5.24 -1.43
N GLU A 179 11.63 3.93 -1.56
CA GLU A 179 11.68 3.22 -2.83
C GLU A 179 10.61 3.75 -3.82
N HIS A 180 9.43 4.08 -3.32
CA HIS A 180 8.30 4.51 -4.15
C HIS A 180 8.04 6.01 -4.13
N TYR A 181 8.97 6.80 -3.59
CA TYR A 181 8.82 8.24 -3.43
C TYR A 181 8.52 8.96 -4.76
N ALA A 182 9.20 8.60 -5.85
CA ALA A 182 9.02 9.26 -7.15
C ALA A 182 7.59 9.15 -7.68
N LEU A 183 7.01 7.94 -7.66
CA LEU A 183 5.63 7.72 -8.09
C LEU A 183 4.64 8.39 -7.14
N ARG A 184 4.83 8.27 -5.82
CA ARG A 184 3.98 8.93 -4.82
C ARG A 184 3.98 10.45 -4.99
N LYS A 185 5.15 11.05 -5.26
CA LYS A 185 5.28 12.48 -5.54
C LYS A 185 4.55 12.86 -6.82
N MET A 186 4.65 12.05 -7.86
CA MET A 186 3.91 12.28 -9.11
C MET A 186 2.40 12.25 -8.88
N ILE A 187 1.90 11.27 -8.12
CA ILE A 187 0.50 11.17 -7.70
C ILE A 187 0.08 12.41 -6.91
N ALA A 188 0.86 12.82 -5.91
CA ALA A 188 0.54 13.98 -5.08
C ALA A 188 0.45 15.30 -5.87
N ASN A 189 1.13 15.38 -7.02
CA ASN A 189 1.13 16.57 -7.88
C ASN A 189 0.22 16.44 -9.11
N VAL A 190 -0.54 15.34 -9.25
CA VAL A 190 -1.32 15.06 -10.46
C VAL A 190 -2.30 16.20 -10.76
N GLU A 191 -3.05 16.70 -9.76
CA GLU A 191 -4.04 17.76 -9.97
C GLU A 191 -3.40 19.06 -10.50
N VAL A 192 -2.20 19.41 -10.01
CA VAL A 192 -1.44 20.57 -10.49
C VAL A 192 -1.01 20.36 -11.94
N ARG A 193 -0.52 19.17 -12.28
CA ARG A 193 -0.10 18.83 -13.66
C ARG A 193 -1.29 18.82 -14.62
N LEU A 194 -2.43 18.26 -14.22
CA LEU A 194 -3.65 18.30 -15.04
C LEU A 194 -4.16 19.73 -15.22
N SER A 195 -4.11 20.56 -14.18
CA SER A 195 -4.45 21.99 -14.28
C SER A 195 -3.56 22.73 -15.28
N GLU A 196 -2.28 22.38 -15.33
CA GLU A 196 -1.35 22.93 -16.32
C GLU A 196 -1.67 22.44 -17.74
N LEU A 197 -2.02 21.17 -17.92
CA LEU A 197 -2.47 20.63 -19.21
C LEU A 197 -3.75 21.31 -19.73
N LEU A 198 -4.65 21.76 -18.86
CA LEU A 198 -5.81 22.55 -19.27
C LEU A 198 -5.42 23.90 -19.90
N ARG A 199 -4.27 24.47 -19.51
CA ARG A 199 -3.70 25.70 -20.06
C ARG A 199 -2.85 25.44 -21.29
N HIS A 200 -2.03 24.40 -21.23
CA HIS A 200 -1.00 24.02 -22.20
C HIS A 200 -1.15 22.55 -22.63
N PRO A 201 -2.17 22.21 -23.45
CA PRO A 201 -2.45 20.83 -23.84
C PRO A 201 -1.32 20.18 -24.66
N GLU A 202 -0.46 20.98 -25.30
CA GLU A 202 0.75 20.53 -26.01
C GLU A 202 1.73 19.76 -25.12
N ASN A 203 1.71 20.01 -23.80
CA ASN A 203 2.60 19.36 -22.83
C ASN A 203 2.14 17.95 -22.45
N ALA A 204 1.00 17.47 -22.97
CA ALA A 204 0.45 16.15 -22.63
C ALA A 204 1.42 15.01 -22.95
N ARG A 205 2.20 15.14 -24.04
CA ARG A 205 3.18 14.12 -24.41
C ARG A 205 4.34 14.04 -23.41
N GLU A 206 4.92 15.18 -23.06
CA GLU A 206 6.01 15.26 -22.09
C GLU A 206 5.59 14.66 -20.75
N TYR A 207 4.39 14.98 -20.28
CA TYR A 207 3.91 14.42 -19.01
C TYR A 207 3.72 12.89 -19.07
N ARG A 208 3.27 12.34 -20.20
CA ARG A 208 3.21 10.87 -20.37
C ARG A 208 4.58 10.22 -20.37
N ASP A 209 5.56 10.86 -20.99
CA ASP A 209 6.93 10.35 -21.02
C ASP A 209 7.51 10.31 -19.59
N GLU A 210 7.28 11.34 -18.78
CA GLU A 210 7.62 11.33 -17.35
C GLU A 210 6.90 10.21 -16.57
N ILE A 211 5.59 10.06 -16.76
CA ILE A 211 4.78 9.00 -16.12
C ILE A 211 5.35 7.62 -16.45
N ASN A 212 5.64 7.38 -17.74
CA ASN A 212 6.13 6.10 -18.21
C ASN A 212 7.53 5.79 -17.71
N ALA A 213 8.41 6.78 -17.64
CA ALA A 213 9.77 6.63 -17.09
C ALA A 213 9.73 6.20 -15.62
N VAL A 214 8.88 6.84 -14.80
CA VAL A 214 8.68 6.42 -13.40
C VAL A 214 8.08 5.01 -13.32
N GLY A 215 7.23 4.64 -14.28
CA GLY A 215 6.61 3.33 -14.35
C GLY A 215 7.53 2.16 -14.73
N GLU A 216 8.72 2.42 -15.29
CA GLU A 216 9.62 1.35 -15.76
C GLU A 216 10.07 0.41 -14.64
N GLN A 217 10.28 0.92 -13.42
CA GLN A 217 10.71 0.11 -12.28
C GLN A 217 9.70 -0.97 -11.87
N TYR A 218 8.42 -0.78 -12.16
CA TYR A 218 7.36 -1.74 -11.84
C TYR A 218 7.18 -2.78 -12.95
N ARG A 219 7.56 -2.45 -14.20
CA ARG A 219 7.53 -3.41 -15.31
C ARG A 219 8.65 -4.45 -15.22
N SER A 220 9.83 -4.06 -14.76
CA SER A 220 10.97 -4.97 -14.58
C SER A 220 10.73 -5.96 -13.44
N HIS A 221 10.06 -5.54 -12.37
CA HIS A 221 9.75 -6.39 -11.22
C HIS A 221 8.75 -7.52 -11.57
N ASP A 222 7.71 -7.23 -12.35
CA ASP A 222 6.76 -8.24 -12.85
C ASP A 222 7.44 -9.31 -13.73
N ALA A 223 8.38 -8.89 -14.58
CA ALA A 223 9.14 -9.82 -15.41
C ALA A 223 10.04 -10.73 -14.58
N GLU A 224 10.66 -10.21 -13.51
CA GLU A 224 11.52 -10.99 -12.62
C GLU A 224 10.72 -11.97 -11.72
N VAL A 225 9.53 -11.57 -11.26
CA VAL A 225 8.61 -12.43 -10.51
C VAL A 225 8.02 -13.53 -11.40
N ALA A 226 7.69 -13.21 -12.66
CA ALA A 226 7.20 -14.19 -13.63
C ALA A 226 8.26 -15.25 -14.01
N LEU A 227 9.54 -14.88 -14.02
CA LEU A 227 10.66 -15.81 -14.29
C LEU A 227 10.98 -16.74 -13.10
N ARG A 228 10.50 -16.42 -11.89
CA ARG A 228 10.72 -17.20 -10.66
C ARG A 228 9.56 -18.13 -10.28
N ARG A 229 8.44 -18.09 -11.02
CA ARG A 229 7.29 -19.00 -10.89
C ARG A 229 7.36 -20.12 -11.92
#